data_AF-S8EQS1-F1
#
_entry.id   AF-S8EQS1-F1
#
_cell.length_a   1.000
_cell.length_b   1.000
_cell.length_c   1.000
_cell.angle_alpha   90.00
_cell.angle_beta   90.00
_cell.angle_gamma   90.00
#
_symmetry.space_group_name_H-M   'P 1'
#
loop_
_entity.id
_entity.type
_entity.pdbx_description
1 polymer ?
#
loop_
_entity_poly.entity_id
_entity_poly.type
_entity_poly.pdbx_seq_one_letter_code
_entity_poly.pdbx_strand_id
1 'polypeptide(L)'
;MASLRQRIPFRFSEDNADDDHILDEQEQEELIHKLRDEHLDAWTQALWVSPLVLMLSAILQVVYVIKLDKTPPVYAILPSSTAVSSTAVPLPNLFALLNIILHNNLAIQDHLPSWIPNSYLPLVKRCFPIPLLHPLTIGLTLLAPVLALLRGGSWPDVAWWCITPVMSWIVWYTQRWHAQVNEELAALERLRYDAKGA
;
A
#
# COMPACT_ATOMS: atom_id res chain seq x y z
N MET A 1 23.28 -39.38 -54.90
CA MET A 1 23.86 -38.49 -53.87
C MET A 1 22.84 -38.33 -52.76
N ALA A 2 22.97 -39.10 -51.67
CA ALA A 2 22.05 -39.04 -50.54
C ALA A 2 22.67 -38.13 -49.47
N SER A 3 22.06 -36.97 -49.20
CA SER A 3 22.47 -36.12 -48.10
C SER A 3 22.00 -36.74 -46.79
N LEU A 4 22.94 -37.34 -46.06
CA LEU A 4 22.73 -37.83 -44.70
C LEU A 4 22.28 -36.67 -43.80
N ARG A 5 21.06 -36.77 -43.28
CA ARG A 5 20.50 -35.81 -42.31
C ARG A 5 21.25 -35.98 -40.98
N GLN A 6 22.24 -35.13 -40.76
CA GLN A 6 23.05 -35.10 -39.55
C GLN A 6 22.18 -34.65 -38.36
N ARG A 7 22.16 -35.44 -37.28
CA ARG A 7 21.55 -35.02 -36.01
C ARG A 7 22.45 -33.98 -35.38
N ILE A 8 21.91 -32.80 -35.13
CA ILE A 8 22.58 -31.74 -34.37
C ILE A 8 22.50 -32.17 -32.90
N PRO A 9 23.61 -32.50 -32.23
CA PRO A 9 23.58 -32.70 -30.78
C PRO A 9 23.22 -31.35 -30.13
N PHE A 10 22.32 -31.40 -29.14
CA PHE A 10 22.00 -30.25 -28.31
C PHE A 10 23.31 -29.71 -27.72
N ARG A 11 23.71 -28.53 -28.18
CA ARG A 11 24.84 -27.79 -27.66
C ARG A 11 24.27 -26.91 -26.55
N PHE A 12 24.37 -27.35 -25.31
CA PHE A 12 24.15 -26.49 -24.15
C PHE A 12 25.14 -25.32 -24.28
N SER A 13 24.61 -24.12 -24.47
CA SER A 13 25.38 -22.89 -24.34
C SER A 13 25.51 -22.59 -22.85
N GLU A 14 26.70 -22.85 -22.29
CA GLU A 14 27.05 -22.65 -20.87
C GLU A 14 27.05 -21.18 -20.40
N ASP A 15 26.74 -20.22 -21.28
CA ASP A 15 26.90 -18.78 -20.97
C ASP A 15 25.63 -18.06 -20.49
N ASN A 16 24.58 -18.81 -20.12
CA ASN A 16 23.54 -18.33 -19.20
C ASN A 16 23.27 -19.44 -18.18
N ALA A 17 24.27 -19.70 -17.35
CA ALA A 17 24.23 -20.63 -16.22
C ALA A 17 23.44 -20.07 -15.03
N ASP A 18 22.27 -19.48 -15.28
CA ASP A 18 21.31 -19.19 -14.21
C ASP A 18 20.36 -20.40 -14.12
N ASP A 19 20.86 -21.41 -13.40
CA ASP A 19 20.14 -22.51 -12.74
C ASP A 19 18.98 -23.20 -13.48
N ASP A 20 19.34 -24.17 -14.34
CA ASP A 20 18.51 -25.36 -14.60
C ASP A 20 18.66 -26.40 -13.45
N HIS A 21 19.06 -25.96 -12.25
CA HIS A 21 19.13 -26.80 -11.05
C HIS A 21 17.71 -27.11 -10.59
N ILE A 22 17.27 -28.34 -10.85
CA ILE A 22 16.01 -28.86 -10.34
C ILE A 22 16.21 -29.12 -8.85
N LEU A 23 15.63 -28.24 -8.01
CA LEU A 23 15.58 -28.41 -6.56
C LEU A 23 14.96 -29.78 -6.24
N ASP A 24 15.60 -30.54 -5.35
CA ASP A 24 14.96 -31.73 -4.79
C ASP A 24 13.79 -31.34 -3.87
N GLU A 25 12.96 -32.31 -3.46
CA GLU A 25 11.76 -32.02 -2.66
C GLU A 25 12.11 -31.34 -1.33
N GLN A 26 13.27 -31.68 -0.75
CA GLN A 26 13.71 -31.12 0.53
C GLN A 26 14.21 -29.68 0.36
N GLU A 27 15.04 -29.41 -0.65
CA GLU A 27 15.50 -28.07 -1.01
C GLU A 27 14.33 -27.15 -1.38
N GLN A 28 13.31 -27.66 -2.06
CA GLN A 28 12.10 -26.89 -2.37
C GLN A 28 11.30 -26.53 -1.11
N GLU A 29 11.18 -27.45 -0.14
CA GLU A 29 10.51 -27.19 1.14
C GLU A 29 11.28 -26.17 1.98
N GLU A 30 12.61 -26.30 2.06
CA GLU A 30 13.49 -25.35 2.75
C GLU A 30 13.40 -23.96 2.12
N LEU A 31 13.35 -23.87 0.79
CA LEU A 31 13.22 -22.61 0.08
C LEU A 31 11.85 -21.96 0.30
N ILE A 32 10.75 -22.72 0.24
CA ILE A 32 9.41 -22.20 0.54
C ILE A 32 9.34 -21.73 2.00
N HIS A 33 9.90 -22.49 2.94
CA HIS A 33 9.93 -22.12 4.35
C HIS A 33 10.72 -20.84 4.58
N LYS A 34 11.90 -20.73 3.97
CA LYS A 34 12.76 -19.54 4.05
C LYS A 34 12.07 -18.31 3.45
N LEU A 35 11.45 -18.43 2.27
CA LEU A 35 10.69 -17.35 1.65
C LEU A 35 9.51 -16.89 2.52
N ARG A 36 8.84 -17.84 3.18
CA ARG A 36 7.76 -17.53 4.13
C ARG A 36 8.28 -16.78 5.35
N ASP A 37 9.38 -17.22 5.94
CA ASP A 37 9.97 -16.57 7.12
C ASP A 37 10.47 -15.16 6.79
N GLU A 38 11.21 -15.00 5.69
CA GLU A 38 11.67 -13.70 5.21
C GLU A 38 10.49 -12.75 4.92
N HIS A 39 9.41 -13.28 4.34
CA HIS A 39 8.20 -12.50 4.11
C HIS A 39 7.49 -12.11 5.42
N LEU A 40 7.39 -13.03 6.39
CA LEU A 40 6.80 -12.75 7.69
C LEU A 40 7.57 -11.69 8.47
N ASP A 41 8.90 -11.71 8.41
CA ASP A 41 9.75 -10.69 9.03
C ASP A 41 9.61 -9.32 8.35
N ALA A 42 9.68 -9.28 7.02
CA ALA A 42 9.47 -8.05 6.25
C ALA A 42 8.05 -7.48 6.47
N TRP A 43 7.06 -8.36 6.57
CA TRP A 43 5.67 -7.99 6.85
C TRP A 43 5.50 -7.44 8.26
N THR A 44 6.13 -8.06 9.26
CA THR A 44 6.11 -7.59 10.65
C THR A 44 6.68 -6.17 10.75
N GLN A 45 7.69 -5.85 9.96
CA GLN A 45 8.22 -4.49 9.89
C GLN A 45 7.25 -3.52 9.18
N ALA A 46 6.67 -3.92 8.05
CA ALA A 46 5.69 -3.11 7.29
C ALA A 46 4.43 -2.81 8.11
N LEU A 47 3.99 -3.76 8.95
CA LEU A 47 2.87 -3.65 9.88
C LEU A 47 2.99 -2.48 10.86
N TRP A 48 4.22 -2.03 11.20
CA TRP A 48 4.43 -0.90 12.10
C TRP A 48 4.65 0.43 11.40
N VAL A 49 5.17 0.42 10.17
CA VAL A 49 5.49 1.65 9.42
C VAL A 49 4.22 2.32 8.87
N SER A 50 3.34 1.56 8.20
CA SER A 50 2.07 2.07 7.65
C SER A 50 1.20 2.82 8.69
N PRO A 51 0.90 2.25 9.89
CA PRO A 51 0.06 2.94 10.87
C PRO A 51 0.74 4.15 11.47
N LEU A 52 2.07 4.11 11.65
CA LEU A 52 2.83 5.25 12.15
C LEU A 52 2.73 6.43 11.18
N VAL A 53 2.89 6.19 9.89
CA VAL A 53 2.79 7.22 8.84
C VAL A 53 1.36 7.78 8.76
N LEU A 54 0.33 6.92 8.79
CA LEU A 54 -1.07 7.33 8.80
C LEU A 54 -1.42 8.17 10.02
N MET A 55 -0.94 7.78 11.20
CA MET A 55 -1.15 8.49 12.46
C MET A 55 -0.46 9.86 12.43
N LEU A 56 0.79 9.94 11.98
CA LEU A 56 1.51 11.21 11.83
C LEU A 56 0.79 12.14 10.85
N SER A 57 0.27 11.60 9.74
CA SER A 57 -0.54 12.35 8.79
C SER A 57 -1.84 12.88 9.42
N ALA A 58 -2.54 12.05 10.19
CA ALA A 58 -3.76 12.45 10.89
C ALA A 58 -3.48 13.55 11.95
N ILE A 59 -2.39 13.44 12.71
CA ILE A 59 -1.94 14.47 13.65
C ILE A 59 -1.69 15.79 12.92
N LEU A 60 -1.06 15.75 11.74
CA LEU A 60 -0.80 16.94 10.95
C LEU A 60 -2.09 17.64 10.52
N GLN A 61 -3.14 16.87 10.16
CA GLN A 61 -4.47 17.40 9.87
C GLN A 61 -5.12 18.02 11.12
N VAL A 62 -4.97 17.40 12.30
CA VAL A 62 -5.46 17.96 13.57
C VAL A 62 -4.77 19.30 13.89
N VAL A 63 -3.45 19.38 13.73
CA VAL A 63 -2.68 20.61 13.93
C VAL A 63 -3.19 21.71 12.98
N TYR A 64 -3.47 21.38 11.72
CA TYR A 64 -4.07 22.32 10.76
C TYR A 64 -5.46 22.82 11.19
N VAL A 65 -6.31 21.95 11.74
CA VAL A 65 -7.63 22.35 12.27
C VAL A 65 -7.52 23.30 13.47
N ILE A 66 -6.52 23.10 14.34
CA ILE A 66 -6.32 23.95 15.53
C ILE A 66 -5.69 25.30 15.17
N LYS A 67 -4.83 25.35 14.14
CA LYS A 67 -4.21 26.58 13.67
C LYS A 67 -5.25 27.62 13.20
N LEU A 68 -5.12 28.85 13.70
CA LEU A 68 -5.99 29.99 13.40
C LEU A 68 -5.73 30.61 12.02
N ASP A 69 -4.47 30.66 11.62
CA ASP A 69 -3.99 31.24 10.37
C ASP A 69 -4.29 30.36 9.14
N LYS A 70 -4.70 29.10 9.36
CA LYS A 70 -5.02 28.10 8.34
C LYS A 70 -3.93 27.94 7.27
N THR A 71 -2.69 28.23 7.64
CA THR A 71 -1.54 28.02 6.78
C THR A 71 -1.20 26.53 6.76
N PRO A 72 -1.21 25.88 5.58
CA PRO A 72 -0.80 24.49 5.48
C PRO A 72 0.66 24.34 5.94
N PRO A 73 0.99 23.33 6.77
CA PRO A 73 2.37 23.05 7.19
C PRO A 73 3.36 22.89 6.03
N VAL A 74 2.88 22.47 4.86
CA VAL A 74 3.66 22.29 3.63
C VAL A 74 4.31 23.59 3.14
N TYR A 75 3.77 24.77 3.51
CA TYR A 75 4.38 26.06 3.18
C TYR A 75 5.78 26.25 3.79
N ALA A 76 6.13 25.51 4.85
CA ALA A 76 7.48 25.53 5.40
C ALA A 76 8.51 24.89 4.44
N ILE A 77 8.07 23.99 3.55
CA ILE A 77 8.93 23.23 2.64
C ILE A 77 8.79 23.77 1.21
N LEU A 78 7.58 24.12 0.80
CA LEU A 78 7.27 24.73 -0.50
C LEU A 78 6.73 26.15 -0.30
N PRO A 79 7.61 27.17 -0.20
CA PRO A 79 7.16 28.55 -0.14
C PRO A 79 6.54 28.97 -1.48
N SER A 80 5.32 29.54 -1.44
CA SER A 80 4.74 30.18 -2.62
C SER A 80 5.38 31.55 -2.85
N SER A 81 6.01 31.73 -4.00
CA SER A 81 6.62 32.99 -4.44
C SER A 81 5.60 34.04 -4.90
N THR A 82 4.34 33.67 -5.06
CA THR A 82 3.24 34.56 -5.45
C THR A 82 2.41 34.98 -4.23
N ALA A 83 2.50 36.26 -3.87
CA ALA A 83 1.66 36.94 -2.86
C ALA A 83 0.18 37.09 -3.30
N VAL A 84 -0.29 36.24 -4.23
CA VAL A 84 -1.65 36.25 -4.73
C VAL A 84 -2.54 35.67 -3.65
N SER A 85 -3.56 36.42 -3.23
CA SER A 85 -4.55 36.02 -2.24
C SER A 85 -4.91 34.55 -2.42
N SER A 86 -4.41 33.71 -1.51
CA SER A 86 -4.73 32.28 -1.47
C SER A 86 -6.24 32.17 -1.50
N THR A 87 -6.78 31.67 -2.61
CA THR A 87 -8.22 31.41 -2.72
C THR A 87 -8.44 30.11 -1.97
N ALA A 88 -8.48 30.22 -0.64
CA ALA A 88 -8.57 29.09 0.25
C ALA A 88 -9.75 28.20 -0.14
N VAL A 89 -9.56 26.89 -0.01
CA VAL A 89 -10.61 25.89 -0.20
C VAL A 89 -11.79 26.28 0.71
N PRO A 90 -13.03 26.34 0.19
CA PRO A 90 -14.19 26.66 1.01
C PRO A 90 -14.36 25.57 2.07
N LEU A 91 -14.68 25.97 3.30
CA LEU A 91 -14.86 25.05 4.44
C LEU A 91 -13.62 24.17 4.70
N PRO A 92 -12.41 24.76 4.90
CA PRO A 92 -11.18 23.98 5.06
C PRO A 92 -11.22 23.06 6.28
N ASN A 93 -11.91 23.47 7.34
CA ASN A 93 -12.11 22.64 8.53
C ASN A 93 -12.96 21.39 8.23
N LEU A 94 -13.98 21.50 7.36
CA LEU A 94 -14.82 20.35 6.98
C LEU A 94 -13.98 19.31 6.25
N PHE A 95 -13.19 19.75 5.26
CA PHE A 95 -12.31 18.86 4.50
C PHE A 95 -11.19 18.27 5.36
N ALA A 96 -10.63 19.05 6.30
CA ALA A 96 -9.64 18.52 7.23
C ALA A 96 -10.26 17.48 8.19
N LEU A 97 -11.46 17.71 8.72
CA LEU A 97 -12.19 16.72 9.52
C LEU A 97 -12.53 15.46 8.72
N LEU A 98 -12.96 15.62 7.47
CA LEU A 98 -13.18 14.51 6.54
C LEU A 98 -11.89 13.71 6.35
N ASN A 99 -10.76 14.37 6.09
CA ASN A 99 -9.46 13.72 5.96
C ASN A 99 -9.07 12.98 7.24
N ILE A 100 -9.30 13.54 8.43
CA ILE A 100 -9.05 12.85 9.70
C ILE A 100 -9.89 11.58 9.79
N ILE A 101 -11.19 11.65 9.49
CA ILE A 101 -12.08 10.48 9.47
C ILE A 101 -11.58 9.42 8.48
N LEU A 102 -11.16 9.83 7.30
CA LEU A 102 -10.65 8.92 6.26
C LEU A 102 -9.34 8.25 6.67
N HIS A 103 -8.39 8.96 7.31
CA HIS A 103 -7.18 8.35 7.86
C HIS A 103 -7.50 7.32 8.95
N ASN A 104 -8.45 7.62 9.84
CA ASN A 104 -8.89 6.66 10.86
C ASN A 104 -9.55 5.43 10.21
N ASN A 105 -10.39 5.63 9.19
CA ASN A 105 -11.00 4.54 8.43
C ASN A 105 -9.94 3.65 7.76
N LEU A 106 -8.92 4.25 7.14
CA LEU A 106 -7.80 3.52 6.54
C LEU A 106 -7.00 2.74 7.58
N ALA A 107 -6.67 3.36 8.72
CA ALA A 107 -5.95 2.70 9.81
C ALA A 107 -6.72 1.52 10.41
N ILE A 108 -8.03 1.67 10.58
CA ILE A 108 -8.91 0.58 11.03
C ILE A 108 -8.94 -0.53 9.96
N GLN A 109 -9.11 -0.19 8.68
CA GLN A 109 -9.20 -1.21 7.64
C GLN A 109 -7.92 -2.04 7.53
N ASP A 110 -6.75 -1.41 7.64
CA ASP A 110 -5.45 -2.07 7.45
C ASP A 110 -4.99 -2.83 8.70
N HIS A 111 -5.20 -2.27 9.91
CA HIS A 111 -4.54 -2.76 11.13
C HIS A 111 -5.47 -3.37 12.19
N LEU A 112 -6.79 -3.24 12.04
CA LEU A 112 -7.73 -3.84 13.00
C LEU A 112 -7.55 -5.35 13.18
N PRO A 113 -7.31 -6.16 12.12
CA PRO A 113 -7.09 -7.59 12.28
C PRO A 113 -5.81 -7.94 13.04
N SER A 114 -4.77 -7.11 12.93
CA SER A 114 -3.48 -7.34 13.59
C SER A 114 -3.46 -6.89 15.05
N TRP A 115 -4.24 -5.87 15.43
CA TRP A 115 -4.19 -5.29 16.78
C TRP A 115 -5.19 -5.91 17.75
N ILE A 116 -6.23 -6.55 17.23
CA ILE A 116 -7.34 -7.03 18.05
C ILE A 116 -7.38 -8.55 17.97
N PRO A 117 -7.24 -9.27 19.09
CA PRO A 117 -7.40 -10.72 19.11
C PRO A 117 -8.74 -11.12 18.50
N ASN A 118 -8.78 -12.23 17.76
CA ASN A 118 -9.96 -12.70 17.04
C ASN A 118 -11.24 -12.77 17.92
N SER A 119 -11.08 -12.99 19.23
CA SER A 119 -12.17 -13.00 20.22
C SER A 119 -12.91 -11.66 20.36
N TYR A 120 -12.25 -10.53 20.13
CA TYR A 120 -12.83 -9.19 20.30
C TYR A 120 -13.22 -8.53 18.96
N LEU A 121 -12.75 -9.09 17.83
CA LEU A 121 -13.09 -8.64 16.48
C LEU A 121 -14.60 -8.47 16.22
N PRO A 122 -15.51 -9.39 16.63
CA PRO A 122 -16.94 -9.23 16.39
C PRO A 122 -17.57 -8.09 17.21
N LEU A 123 -17.07 -7.80 18.41
CA LEU A 123 -17.53 -6.68 19.22
C LEU A 123 -17.13 -5.35 18.57
N VAL A 124 -15.89 -5.27 18.07
CA VAL A 124 -15.35 -4.04 17.48
C VAL A 124 -16.01 -3.73 16.14
N LYS A 125 -16.26 -4.76 15.30
CA LYS A 125 -17.06 -4.64 14.07
C LYS A 125 -18.51 -4.19 14.32
N ARG A 126 -19.03 -4.37 15.54
CA ARG A 126 -20.37 -3.94 15.93
C ARG A 126 -20.41 -2.48 16.40
N CYS A 127 -19.34 -2.01 17.05
CA CYS A 127 -19.21 -0.63 17.53
C CYS A 127 -18.79 0.34 16.41
N PHE A 128 -17.97 -0.12 15.47
CA PHE A 128 -17.53 0.67 14.33
C PHE A 128 -18.24 0.15 13.07
N PRO A 129 -19.23 0.89 12.52
CA PRO A 129 -19.90 0.47 11.30
C PRO A 129 -18.87 0.28 10.18
N ILE A 130 -19.13 -0.75 9.38
CA ILE A 130 -18.36 -1.28 8.24
C ILE A 130 -17.39 -0.24 7.66
N PRO A 131 -16.07 -0.55 7.55
CA PRO A 131 -15.12 0.36 6.92
C PRO A 131 -15.63 0.78 5.55
N LEU A 132 -15.55 2.08 5.25
CA LEU A 132 -16.01 2.61 3.97
C LEU A 132 -15.34 1.83 2.84
N LEU A 133 -16.14 1.41 1.85
CA LEU A 133 -15.62 0.72 0.67
C LEU A 133 -14.47 1.53 0.07
N HIS A 134 -13.33 0.88 -0.15
CA HIS A 134 -12.11 1.50 -0.65
C HIS A 134 -12.30 2.45 -1.86
N PRO A 135 -13.14 2.16 -2.88
CA PRO A 135 -13.38 3.10 -3.98
C PRO A 135 -14.08 4.39 -3.54
N LEU A 136 -14.97 4.30 -2.55
CA LEU A 136 -15.65 5.47 -2.00
C LEU A 136 -14.68 6.32 -1.18
N THR A 137 -13.80 5.69 -0.40
CA THR A 137 -12.70 6.37 0.31
C THR A 137 -11.84 7.17 -0.68
N ILE A 138 -11.40 6.54 -1.78
CA ILE A 138 -10.61 7.22 -2.82
C ILE A 138 -11.38 8.41 -3.40
N GLY A 139 -12.65 8.22 -3.78
CA GLY A 139 -13.50 9.29 -4.30
C GLY A 139 -13.62 10.48 -3.35
N LEU A 140 -13.83 10.22 -2.05
CA LEU A 140 -13.91 11.26 -1.03
C LEU A 140 -12.59 12.00 -0.81
N THR A 141 -11.45 11.29 -0.83
CA THR A 141 -10.13 11.93 -0.67
C THR A 141 -9.76 12.88 -1.81
N LEU A 142 -10.33 12.67 -3.01
CA LEU A 142 -10.06 13.50 -4.18
C LEU A 142 -10.87 14.80 -4.22
N LEU A 143 -11.93 14.93 -3.42
CA LEU A 143 -12.79 16.11 -3.43
C LEU A 143 -12.02 17.40 -3.12
N ALA A 144 -11.23 17.40 -2.04
CA ALA A 144 -10.46 18.56 -1.62
C ALA A 144 -9.37 19.00 -2.63
N PRO A 145 -8.48 18.11 -3.12
CA PRO A 145 -7.46 18.51 -4.08
C PRO A 145 -8.04 18.92 -5.45
N VAL A 146 -9.11 18.26 -5.93
CA VAL A 146 -9.79 18.68 -7.16
C VAL A 146 -10.40 20.06 -6.99
N LEU A 147 -11.04 20.33 -5.86
CA LEU A 147 -11.60 21.65 -5.59
C LEU A 147 -10.52 22.72 -5.47
N ALA A 148 -9.38 22.41 -4.86
CA ALA A 148 -8.22 23.31 -4.79
C ALA A 148 -7.68 23.64 -6.20
N LEU A 149 -7.56 22.64 -7.07
CA LEU A 149 -7.14 22.81 -8.46
C LEU A 149 -8.13 23.66 -9.27
N LEU A 150 -9.44 23.35 -9.18
CA LEU A 150 -10.48 24.06 -9.92
C LEU A 150 -10.59 25.54 -9.54
N ARG A 151 -10.20 25.90 -8.30
CA ARG A 151 -10.18 27.29 -7.84
C ARG A 151 -8.89 28.03 -8.19
N GLY A 152 -7.94 27.37 -8.87
CA GLY A 152 -6.62 27.94 -9.12
C GLY A 152 -5.82 28.19 -7.84
N GLY A 153 -6.00 27.30 -6.85
CA GLY A 153 -5.25 27.35 -5.60
C GLY A 153 -3.74 27.22 -5.83
N SER A 154 -2.95 27.66 -4.84
CA SER A 154 -1.49 27.57 -4.95
C SER A 154 -1.03 26.11 -4.92
N TRP A 155 0.14 25.81 -5.51
CA TRP A 155 0.69 24.46 -5.49
C TRP A 155 0.85 23.87 -4.08
N PRO A 156 1.29 24.63 -3.05
CA PRO A 156 1.32 24.13 -1.68
C PRO A 156 -0.06 23.76 -1.13
N ASP A 157 -1.12 24.51 -1.48
CA ASP A 157 -2.49 24.18 -1.09
C ASP A 157 -2.93 22.86 -1.72
N VAL A 158 -2.71 22.69 -3.03
CA VAL A 158 -3.04 21.46 -3.74
C VAL A 158 -2.26 20.28 -3.15
N ALA A 159 -0.95 20.43 -2.95
CA ALA A 159 -0.08 19.40 -2.38
C ALA A 159 -0.54 18.99 -0.97
N TRP A 160 -0.94 19.96 -0.14
CA TRP A 160 -1.50 19.69 1.19
C TRP A 160 -2.75 18.81 1.12
N TRP A 161 -3.69 19.12 0.22
CA TRP A 161 -4.91 18.34 0.05
C TRP A 161 -4.67 16.98 -0.63
N CYS A 162 -3.55 16.81 -1.34
CA CYS A 162 -3.13 15.54 -1.93
C CYS A 162 -2.56 14.54 -0.91
N ILE A 163 -2.26 14.93 0.34
CA ILE A 163 -1.69 14.00 1.33
C ILE A 163 -2.61 12.80 1.56
N THR A 164 -3.91 13.04 1.74
CA THR A 164 -4.87 11.98 2.06
C THR A 164 -5.07 10.97 0.91
N PRO A 165 -5.26 11.39 -0.36
CA PRO A 165 -5.34 10.43 -1.47
C PRO A 165 -4.02 9.70 -1.69
N VAL A 166 -2.86 10.33 -1.48
CA VAL A 166 -1.56 9.63 -1.53
C VAL A 166 -1.49 8.55 -0.46
N MET A 167 -1.88 8.86 0.78
CA MET A 167 -1.95 7.86 1.86
C MET A 167 -2.92 6.73 1.54
N SER A 168 -4.11 7.05 1.00
CA SER A 168 -5.08 6.04 0.57
C SER A 168 -4.51 5.13 -0.52
N TRP A 169 -3.73 5.68 -1.46
CA TRP A 169 -3.08 4.91 -2.50
C TRP A 169 -1.98 4.01 -1.95
N ILE A 170 -1.16 4.50 -1.01
CA ILE A 170 -0.13 3.70 -0.33
C ILE A 170 -0.76 2.50 0.38
N VAL A 171 -1.82 2.71 1.16
CA VAL A 171 -2.53 1.63 1.87
C VAL A 171 -3.08 0.59 0.88
N TRP A 172 -3.75 1.06 -0.18
CA TRP A 172 -4.25 0.18 -1.24
C TRP A 172 -3.13 -0.65 -1.88
N TYR A 173 -2.01 0.00 -2.20
CA TYR A 173 -0.86 -0.64 -2.82
C TYR A 173 -0.26 -1.71 -1.91
N THR A 174 -0.07 -1.41 -0.63
CA THR A 174 0.43 -2.36 0.38
C THR A 174 -0.49 -3.57 0.53
N GLN A 175 -1.81 -3.35 0.59
CA GLN A 175 -2.80 -4.44 0.66
C GLN A 175 -2.76 -5.33 -0.59
N ARG A 176 -2.67 -4.72 -1.77
CA ARG A 176 -2.58 -5.45 -3.04
C ARG A 176 -1.28 -6.24 -3.14
N TRP A 177 -0.17 -5.64 -2.74
CA TRP A 177 1.13 -6.30 -2.68
C TRP A 177 1.08 -7.54 -1.78
N HIS A 178 0.52 -7.41 -0.58
CA HIS A 178 0.34 -8.53 0.34
C HIS A 178 -0.56 -9.63 -0.22
N ALA A 179 -1.67 -9.27 -0.88
CA ALA A 179 -2.54 -10.25 -1.52
C ALA A 179 -1.81 -11.03 -2.63
N GLN A 180 -1.00 -10.33 -3.43
CA GLN A 180 -0.20 -10.94 -4.49
C GLN A 180 0.84 -11.92 -3.94
N VAL A 181 1.59 -11.55 -2.90
CA VAL A 181 2.59 -12.45 -2.31
C VAL A 181 1.96 -13.71 -1.73
N ASN A 182 0.81 -13.60 -1.07
CA ASN A 182 0.09 -14.79 -0.58
C ASN A 182 -0.42 -15.68 -1.72
N GLU A 183 -0.85 -15.09 -2.83
CA GLU A 183 -1.25 -15.84 -4.02
C GLU A 183 -0.07 -16.56 -4.65
N GLU A 184 1.10 -15.92 -4.74
CA GLU A 184 2.34 -16.52 -5.24
C GLU A 184 2.83 -17.65 -4.34
N LEU A 185 2.81 -17.49 -3.01
CA LEU A 185 3.13 -18.56 -2.05
C LEU A 185 2.15 -19.73 -2.18
N ALA A 186 0.85 -19.46 -2.29
CA ALA A 186 -0.14 -20.51 -2.50
C ALA A 186 0.01 -21.20 -3.87
N ALA A 187 0.48 -20.49 -4.89
CA ALA A 187 0.79 -21.08 -6.18
C ALA A 187 2.05 -21.98 -6.11
N LEU A 188 3.10 -21.55 -5.40
CA LEU A 188 4.29 -22.37 -5.14
C LEU A 188 3.95 -23.66 -4.38
N GLU A 189 3.07 -23.56 -3.37
CA GLU A 189 2.56 -24.74 -2.64
C GLU A 189 1.80 -25.70 -3.54
N ARG A 190 1.06 -25.21 -4.54
CA ARG A 190 0.36 -26.05 -5.53
C ARG A 190 1.29 -26.69 -6.55
N LEU A 191 2.42 -26.05 -6.85
CA LEU A 191 3.46 -26.58 -7.75
C LEU A 191 4.37 -27.61 -7.08
N ARG A 192 4.18 -27.86 -5.78
CA ARG A 192 4.80 -28.99 -5.09
C ARG A 192 4.53 -30.29 -5.86
N TYR A 193 5.60 -30.95 -6.29
CA TYR A 193 5.50 -32.27 -6.91
C TYR A 193 5.11 -33.30 -5.84
N ASP A 194 3.88 -33.82 -5.90
CA ASP A 194 3.48 -35.02 -5.14
C ASP A 194 3.97 -36.26 -5.92
N ALA A 195 5.25 -36.59 -5.79
CA ALA A 195 5.84 -37.79 -6.37
C ALA A 195 5.36 -39.03 -5.59
N LYS A 196 4.07 -39.37 -5.74
CA LYS A 196 3.52 -40.64 -5.24
C LYS A 196 4.05 -41.80 -6.08
N GLY A 197 5.23 -42.27 -5.73
CA GLY A 197 5.76 -43.61 -5.99
C GLY A 197 5.95 -43.97 -7.47
N ALA A 198 7.22 -43.93 -7.89
CA ALA A 198 7.73 -44.88 -8.89
C ALA A 198 8.48 -46.00 -8.15
#